data_AF-A0A662N4Y1-F1
#
_entry.id   AF-A0A662N4Y1-F1
#
_cell.length_a   1.000
_cell.length_b   1.000
_cell.length_c   1.000
_cell.angle_alpha   90.00
_cell.angle_beta   90.00
_cell.angle_gamma   90.00
#
_symmetry.space_group_name_H-M   'P 1'
#
loop_
_entity.id
_entity.type
_entity.pdbx_description
1 polymer ?
#
loop_
_entity_poly.entity_id
_entity_poly.type
_entity_poly.pdbx_seq_one_letter_code
_entity_poly.pdbx_strand_id
1 'polypeptide(L)'
;MSRKEVIALEVVLLIWGVRDEVLRKLPIKGYWLYGEYDFIAVLSFENNEKLEEFKRELYHLIGSEKFKIYPVKYSARNSLHS
;
A
#
# COMPACT_ATOMS: atom_id res chain seq x y z
N MET A 1 -29.02 15.00 -0.27
CA MET A 1 -27.66 14.66 0.18
C MET A 1 -27.02 13.77 -0.88
N SER A 2 -25.92 14.21 -1.49
CA SER A 2 -25.18 13.42 -2.48
C SER A 2 -24.51 12.22 -1.81
N ARG A 3 -24.70 11.01 -2.34
CA ARG A 3 -23.95 9.81 -1.90
C ARG A 3 -22.47 10.06 -2.21
N LYS A 4 -21.61 10.09 -1.20
CA LYS A 4 -20.17 10.02 -1.41
C LYS A 4 -19.83 8.56 -1.75
N GLU A 5 -19.60 8.29 -3.02
CA GLU A 5 -18.90 7.05 -3.41
C GLU A 5 -17.50 7.11 -2.80
N VAL A 6 -17.17 6.13 -1.96
CA VAL A 6 -15.81 5.99 -1.43
C VAL A 6 -15.07 5.07 -2.39
N ILE A 7 -14.16 5.63 -3.18
CA ILE A 7 -13.34 4.83 -4.10
C ILE A 7 -12.19 4.23 -3.29
N ALA A 8 -12.30 2.96 -2.89
CA ALA A 8 -11.20 2.25 -2.27
C ALA A 8 -10.21 1.78 -3.34
N LEU A 9 -8.97 2.26 -3.23
CA LEU A 9 -7.85 1.94 -4.10
C LEU A 9 -7.05 0.79 -3.48
N GLU A 10 -7.04 -0.36 -4.14
CA GLU A 10 -6.20 -1.49 -3.76
C GLU A 10 -4.90 -1.47 -4.54
N VAL A 11 -3.79 -1.69 -3.85
CA VAL A 11 -2.46 -1.78 -4.44
C VAL A 11 -1.68 -2.98 -3.92
N VAL A 12 -0.76 -3.47 -4.73
CA VAL A 12 0.29 -4.40 -4.32
C VAL A 12 1.57 -3.61 -4.11
N LEU A 13 2.14 -3.75 -2.92
CA LEU A 13 3.45 -3.22 -2.54
C LEU A 13 4.48 -4.33 -2.58
N LEU A 14 5.57 -4.11 -3.31
CA LEU A 14 6.77 -4.95 -3.33
C LEU A 14 7.93 -4.17 -2.71
N ILE A 15 8.72 -4.81 -1.84
CA ILE A 15 9.93 -4.25 -1.24
C ILE A 15 11.11 -5.22 -1.42
N TRP A 16 12.31 -4.71 -1.68
CA TRP A 16 13.54 -5.48 -1.85
C TRP A 16 14.78 -4.75 -1.30
N GLY A 17 15.78 -5.51 -0.89
CA GLY A 17 17.03 -5.01 -0.32
C GLY A 17 16.86 -4.22 0.98
N VAL A 18 15.86 -4.57 1.80
CA VAL A 18 15.56 -3.89 3.09
C VAL A 18 15.67 -4.89 4.23
N ARG A 19 16.40 -4.52 5.29
CA ARG A 19 16.58 -5.38 6.46
C ARG A 19 15.25 -5.61 7.21
N ASP A 20 15.09 -6.80 7.77
CA ASP A 20 13.94 -7.19 8.61
C ASP A 20 13.58 -6.20 9.71
N GLU A 21 14.58 -5.63 10.37
CA GLU A 21 14.39 -4.67 11.46
C GLU A 21 13.68 -3.39 11.02
N VAL A 22 13.83 -3.02 9.74
CA VAL A 22 13.14 -1.87 9.13
C VAL A 22 11.75 -2.28 8.67
N LEU A 23 11.62 -3.45 8.03
CA LEU A 23 10.33 -3.97 7.56
C LEU A 23 9.32 -4.17 8.72
N ARG A 24 9.78 -4.64 9.90
CA ARG A 24 8.93 -4.80 11.09
C ARG A 24 8.39 -3.49 11.65
N LYS A 25 8.98 -2.34 11.30
CA LYS A 25 8.50 -1.01 11.72
C LYS A 25 7.38 -0.49 10.82
N LEU A 26 7.20 -1.08 9.63
CA LEU A 26 6.14 -0.67 8.73
C LEU A 26 4.79 -1.19 9.27
N PRO A 27 3.76 -0.34 9.37
CA PRO A 27 2.44 -0.72 9.89
C PRO A 27 1.61 -1.49 8.84
N ILE A 28 2.22 -2.46 8.15
CA ILE A 28 1.64 -3.18 7.04
C ILE A 28 1.69 -4.69 7.28
N LYS A 29 0.60 -5.38 6.94
CA LYS A 29 0.57 -6.85 6.93
C LYS A 29 0.91 -7.34 5.54
N GLY A 30 1.83 -8.29 5.47
CA GLY A 30 2.29 -8.87 4.22
C GLY A 30 3.01 -10.19 4.45
N TYR A 31 3.62 -10.69 3.38
CA TYR A 31 4.28 -11.99 3.35
C TYR A 31 5.74 -11.80 2.95
N TRP A 32 6.61 -12.56 3.61
CA TRP A 32 7.99 -12.73 3.18
C TRP A 32 8.01 -13.58 1.92
N LEU A 33 8.76 -13.15 0.91
CA LEU A 33 9.01 -13.92 -0.29
C LEU A 33 10.47 -14.37 -0.30
N TYR A 34 10.71 -15.58 -0.78
CA TYR A 34 12.05 -16.05 -1.13
C TYR A 34 12.22 -15.81 -2.64
N GLY A 35 13.18 -14.96 -3.04
CA GLY A 35 13.41 -14.63 -4.45
C GLY A 35 13.92 -13.20 -4.66
N GLU A 36 13.42 -12.51 -5.69
CA GLU A 36 13.83 -11.13 -6.05
C GLU A 36 13.32 -10.05 -5.07
N TYR A 37 12.37 -10.38 -4.20
CA TYR A 37 11.72 -9.45 -3.27
C TYR A 37 11.79 -9.99 -1.86
N ASP A 38 11.98 -9.10 -0.89
CA ASP A 38 11.98 -9.45 0.53
C ASP A 38 10.55 -9.53 1.07
N PHE A 39 9.65 -8.67 0.56
CA PHE A 39 8.33 -8.50 1.15
C PHE A 39 7.26 -8.09 0.13
N ILE A 40 6.07 -8.67 0.25
CA ILE A 40 4.86 -8.31 -0.52
C ILE A 40 3.69 -8.01 0.42
N ALA A 41 2.94 -6.95 0.14
CA ALA A 41 1.71 -6.63 0.84
C ALA A 41 0.61 -6.15 -0.12
N VAL A 42 -0.65 -6.40 0.25
CA VAL A 42 -1.82 -5.78 -0.39
C VAL A 42 -2.34 -4.72 0.55
N LEU A 43 -2.46 -3.49 0.05
CA LEU A 43 -2.89 -2.33 0.83
C LEU A 43 -4.15 -1.73 0.20
N SER A 44 -5.04 -1.20 1.03
CA SER A 44 -6.24 -0.48 0.59
C SER A 44 -6.19 0.96 1.10
N PHE A 45 -6.45 1.91 0.21
CA PHE A 45 -6.44 3.34 0.49
C PHE A 45 -7.80 3.94 0.17
N GLU A 46 -8.22 4.92 0.96
CA GLU A 46 -9.51 5.61 0.77
C GLU A 46 -9.53 6.52 -0.46
N ASN A 47 -8.35 6.99 -0.89
CA ASN A 47 -8.17 7.87 -2.02
C ASN A 47 -6.68 7.92 -2.46
N ASN A 48 -6.42 8.59 -3.57
CA ASN A 48 -5.05 8.79 -4.08
C ASN A 48 -4.18 9.66 -3.17
N GLU A 49 -4.76 10.60 -2.42
CA GLU A 49 -3.97 11.48 -1.52
C GLU A 49 -3.30 10.66 -0.41
N LYS A 50 -4.04 9.71 0.19
CA LYS A 50 -3.51 8.77 1.19
C LYS A 50 -2.46 7.82 0.61
N LEU A 51 -2.61 7.40 -0.65
CA LEU A 51 -1.58 6.63 -1.33
C LEU A 51 -0.29 7.45 -1.48
N GLU A 52 -0.38 8.70 -1.90
CA GLU A 52 0.79 9.56 -2.10
C GLU A 52 1.47 9.95 -0.78
N GLU A 53 0.70 10.14 0.30
CA GLU A 53 1.22 10.29 1.66
C GLU A 53 2.05 9.06 2.07
N PHE A 54 1.48 7.86 1.91
CA PHE A 54 2.18 6.61 2.20
C PHE A 54 3.44 6.42 1.35
N LYS A 55 3.41 6.77 0.06
CA LYS A 55 4.60 6.71 -0.82
C LYS A 55 5.72 7.62 -0.33
N ARG A 56 5.40 8.83 0.14
CA ARG A 56 6.40 9.76 0.69
C ARG A 56 7.01 9.22 1.97
N GLU A 57 6.21 8.68 2.88
CA GLU A 57 6.72 8.05 4.09
C GLU A 57 7.63 6.87 3.77
N LEU A 58 7.20 6.00 2.85
CA LEU A 58 8.00 4.85 2.43
C LEU A 58 9.30 5.27 1.76
N TYR A 59 9.28 6.30 0.92
CA TYR A 59 10.47 6.92 0.34
C TYR A 59 11.45 7.41 1.41
N HIS A 60 10.97 8.09 2.45
CA HIS A 60 11.82 8.56 3.54
C HIS A 60 12.39 7.42 4.39
N LEU A 61 11.67 6.32 4.52
CA LEU A 61 12.08 5.18 5.36
C LEU A 61 13.08 4.25 4.66
N ILE A 62 12.88 3.95 3.38
CA ILE A 62 13.64 2.91 2.67
C ILE A 62 14.21 3.34 1.32
N GLY A 63 13.97 4.58 0.86
CA GLY A 63 14.43 5.06 -0.44
C GLY A 63 13.52 4.66 -1.60
N SER A 64 13.61 5.39 -2.72
CA SER A 64 12.77 5.19 -3.92
C SER A 64 13.06 3.89 -4.66
N GLU A 65 14.28 3.41 -4.58
CA GLU A 65 14.82 2.31 -5.38
C GLU A 65 14.62 0.95 -4.71
N LYS A 66 13.90 0.92 -3.58
CA LYS A 66 13.70 -0.28 -2.75
C LYS A 66 12.26 -0.78 -2.72
N PHE A 67 11.34 -0.10 -3.41
CA PHE A 67 9.96 -0.54 -3.45
C PHE A 67 9.27 -0.21 -4.78
N LYS A 68 8.17 -0.92 -5.02
CA LYS A 68 7.26 -0.63 -6.13
C LYS A 68 5.82 -0.83 -5.69
N ILE A 69 4.96 0.06 -6.15
CA ILE A 69 3.51 -0.03 -5.89
C ILE A 69 2.78 -0.20 -7.21
N TYR A 70 1.96 -1.23 -7.29
CA TYR A 70 1.11 -1.51 -8.44
C TYR A 70 -0.36 -1.34 -8.06
N PRO A 71 -1.11 -0.46 -8.74
CA PRO A 71 -2.55 -0.40 -8.55
C PRO A 71 -3.19 -1.70 -9.07
N VAL A 72 -4.08 -2.29 -8.27
CA VAL A 72 -4.78 -3.53 -8.61
C VAL A 72 -6.23 -3.24 -8.98
N LYS A 73 -6.95 -2.43 -8.18
CA LYS A 73 -8.36 -2.10 -8.42
C LYS A 73 -8.74 -0.73 -7.86
N TYR A 74 -9.69 -0.08 -8.53
CA TYR A 74 -10.51 0.99 -7.97
C TYR A 74 -11.89 0.38 -7.69
N SER A 75 -12.27 0.27 -6.41
CA SER A 75 -13.59 -0.24 -6.04
C SER A 75 -14.46 0.91 -5.54
N ALA A 76 -15.59 1.16 -6.21
CA ALA A 76 -16.60 2.09 -5.71
C ALA A 76 -17.33 1.41 -4.55
N ARG A 77 -17.02 1.81 -3.32
CA ARG A 77 -17.76 1.37 -2.14
C ARG A 77 -19.02 2.22 -2.04
N ASN A 78 -20.13 1.65 -2.51
CA ASN A 78 -21.45 2.20 -2.19
C ASN A 78 -21.70 1.99 -0.70
N SER A 79 -21.91 3.08 0.04
CA SER A 79 -22.37 3.02 1.43
C SER A 79 -23.80 2.46 1.45
N LEU A 80 -23.93 1.13 1.48
CA LEU A 80 -25.17 0.45 1.82
C LEU A 80 -25.35 0.58 3.34
N HIS A 81 -26.16 1.53 3.77
CA HIS A 81 -26.75 1.48 5.10
C HIS A 81 -27.68 0.25 5.14
N SER A 82 -27.33 -0.73 5.96
CA SER A 82 -28.28 -1.70 6.54
C SER A 82 -28.79 -1.13 7.85
#